data_AF-A0A1X2GZB0-F1
#
_entry.id   AF-A0A1X2GZB0-F1
#
_cell.length_a   1.000
_cell.length_b   1.000
_cell.length_c   1.000
_cell.angle_alpha   90.00
_cell.angle_beta   90.00
_cell.angle_gamma   90.00
#
_symmetry.space_group_name_H-M   'P 1'
#
loop_
_entity.id
_entity.type
_entity.pdbx_description
1 polymer ?
#
loop_
_entity_poly.entity_id
_entity_poly.type
_entity_poly.pdbx_seq_one_letter_code
_entity_poly.pdbx_strand_id
1 'polypeptide(L)' 'LNPIEECWAKIKAEVRKNPLDSKDHLSSRIQEAAQKVSAKDCRGYIRHSRSYFGKCLD' A
#
# COMPACT_ATOMS: atom_id res chain seq x y z
N LEU A 1 4.72 14.06 1.20
CA LEU A 1 4.60 12.60 0.97
C LEU A 1 3.57 12.05 1.92
N ASN A 2 2.45 11.57 1.37
CA ASN A 2 1.38 11.00 2.16
C ASN A 2 1.64 9.50 2.32
N PRO A 3 1.80 8.97 3.55
CA PRO A 3 2.02 7.54 3.80
C PRO A 3 0.96 6.62 3.16
N ILE A 4 -0.23 7.15 2.86
CA ILE A 4 -1.28 6.39 2.18
C ILE A 4 -0.86 5.93 0.77
N GLU A 5 0.02 6.67 0.10
CA GLU A 5 0.53 6.32 -1.24
C GLU A 5 1.36 5.04 -1.20
N GLU A 6 2.23 4.89 -0.19
CA GLU A 6 3.01 3.67 0.03
C GLU A 6 2.11 2.48 0.40
N CYS A 7 1.07 2.73 1.20
CA CYS A 7 0.05 1.72 1.51
C CYS A 7 -0.64 1.22 0.23
N TRP A 8 -1.11 2.13 -0.61
CA TRP A 8 -1.74 1.79 -1.89
C TRP A 8 -0.76 1.12 -2.86
N ALA A 9 0.52 1.46 -2.83
CA ALA A 9 1.53 0.77 -3.63
C ALA A 9 1.63 -0.72 -3.25
N LYS A 10 1.66 -1.04 -1.95
CA LYS A 10 1.64 -2.44 -1.47
C LYS A 10 0.35 -3.16 -1.83
N ILE A 11 -0.81 -2.56 -1.59
CA ILE A 11 -2.12 -3.16 -1.92
C ILE A 11 -2.21 -3.47 -3.42
N LYS A 12 -1.83 -2.52 -4.28
CA LYS A 12 -1.80 -2.74 -5.73
C LYS A 12 -0.84 -3.86 -6.12
N ALA A 13 0.33 -3.94 -5.49
CA ALA A 13 1.29 -5.02 -5.74
C ALA A 13 0.69 -6.38 -5.38
N GLU A 14 0.02 -6.51 -4.24
CA GLU A 14 -0.65 -7.76 -3.83
C GLU A 14 -1.78 -8.15 -4.78
N VAL A 15 -2.64 -7.21 -5.20
CA VAL A 15 -3.73 -7.47 -6.14
C VAL A 15 -3.18 -7.99 -7.47
N ARG A 16 -2.08 -7.40 -7.96
CA ARG A 16 -1.45 -7.74 -9.25
C ARG A 16 -0.67 -9.05 -9.27
N LYS A 17 -0.40 -9.68 -8.12
CA LYS A 17 0.34 -10.95 -8.06
C LYS A 17 -0.31 -12.05 -8.89
N ASN A 18 -1.64 -12.10 -8.88
CA ASN A 18 -2.42 -13.05 -9.65
C ASN A 18 -3.40 -12.27 -10.55
N PRO A 19 -3.46 -12.59 -11.86
CA PRO A 19 -4.48 -12.04 -12.76
C PRO A 19 -5.89 -12.23 -12.18
N LEU A 20 -6.78 -11.31 -12.53
CA LEU A 20 -8.20 -11.45 -12.22
C LEU A 20 -8.82 -12.41 -13.24
N ASP A 21 -9.65 -13.33 -12.78
CA ASP A 21 -10.52 -14.12 -13.64
C ASP A 21 -11.96 -13.57 -13.67
N SER A 22 -12.85 -14.22 -14.44
CA SER A 22 -14.24 -13.79 -14.58
C SER A 22 -15.11 -14.04 -13.33
N LYS A 23 -14.60 -14.78 -12.35
CA LYS A 23 -15.26 -15.09 -11.08
C LYS A 23 -14.76 -14.18 -9.95
N ASP A 24 -13.61 -13.54 -10.13
CA ASP A 24 -13.06 -12.57 -9.20
C ASP A 24 -13.87 -11.26 -9.17
N HIS A 25 -14.09 -10.75 -7.96
CA HIS A 25 -14.50 -9.37 -7.76
C HIS A 25 -13.29 -8.53 -7.31
N LEU A 26 -12.96 -7.49 -8.07
CA LEU A 26 -11.82 -6.60 -7.76
C LEU A 26 -11.90 -6.02 -6.34
N SER A 27 -13.10 -5.66 -5.87
CA SER A 27 -13.32 -5.15 -4.51
C SER A 27 -12.92 -6.16 -3.43
N SER A 28 -13.29 -7.44 -3.59
CA SER A 28 -12.90 -8.52 -2.67
C SER A 28 -11.39 -8.72 -2.65
N ARG A 29 -10.74 -8.71 -3.82
CA ARG A 29 -9.28 -8.82 -3.95
C ARG A 29 -8.54 -7.64 -3.30
N ILE A 30 -9.09 -6.43 -3.42
CA ILE A 30 -8.56 -5.24 -2.73
C ILE A 30 -8.71 -5.40 -1.20
N GLN A 31 -9.86 -5.89 -0.73
CA GLN A 31 -10.09 -6.12 0.70
C GLN A 31 -9.12 -7.14 1.27
N GLU A 32 -8.93 -8.28 0.60
CA GLU A 32 -7.95 -9.31 0.99
C GLU A 32 -6.52 -8.76 0.97
N ALA A 33 -6.15 -8.00 -0.06
CA ALA A 33 -4.84 -7.36 -0.14
C ALA A 33 -4.63 -6.34 0.99
N ALA A 34 -5.65 -5.57 1.34
CA ALA A 34 -5.60 -4.61 2.45
C ALA A 34 -5.39 -5.31 3.80
N GLN A 35 -5.99 -6.48 4.01
CA GLN A 35 -5.77 -7.28 5.23
C GLN A 35 -4.32 -7.78 5.39
N LYS A 36 -3.53 -7.82 4.31
CA LYS A 36 -2.09 -8.15 4.35
C LYS A 36 -1.20 -6.97 4.76
N VAL A 37 -1.76 -5.77 4.90
CA VAL A 37 -1.01 -4.61 5.41
C VAL A 37 -0.87 -4.76 6.92
N SER A 38 0.38 -4.95 7.37
CA SER A 38 0.67 -5.11 8.80
C SER A 38 0.90 -3.76 9.49
N ALA A 39 0.78 -3.74 10.81
CA ALA A 39 1.18 -2.57 11.61
C ALA A 39 2.67 -2.21 11.44
N LYS A 40 3.53 -3.20 11.12
CA LYS A 40 4.95 -2.97 10.83
C LYS A 40 5.12 -2.18 9.53
N ASP A 41 4.32 -2.49 8.51
CA ASP A 41 4.31 -1.75 7.26
C ASP A 41 3.88 -0.29 7.49
N CYS A 42 2.79 -0.06 8.23
CA CYS A 42 2.32 1.30 8.55
C CYS A 42 3.39 2.15 9.26
N ARG A 43 4.09 1.57 10.25
CA ARG A 43 5.23 2.24 10.90
C ARG A 43 6.36 2.54 9.91
N GLY A 44 6.59 1.65 8.95
CA GLY A 44 7.54 1.84 7.85
C GLY A 44 7.18 3.05 6.99
N TYR A 45 5.92 3.15 6.54
CA TYR A 45 5.44 4.25 5.69
C TYR A 45 5.54 5.61 6.39
N ILE A 46 5.18 5.67 7.68
CA ILE A 46 5.33 6.89 8.48
C ILE A 46 6.81 7.30 8.58
N ARG A 47 7.71 6.34 8.83
CA ARG A 47 9.15 6.61 8.91
C ARG A 47 9.71 7.09 7.56
N HIS A 48 9.30 6.46 6.46
CA HIS A 48 9.71 6.85 5.11
C HIS A 48 9.25 8.29 4.80
N SER A 49 7.95 8.57 4.98
CA SER A 49 7.40 9.91 4.78
C SER A 49 8.10 10.95 5.65
N ARG A 50 8.44 10.63 6.91
CA ARG A 50 9.21 11.52 7.79
C ARG A 50 10.60 11.84 7.26
N SER A 51 11.30 10.85 6.70
CA SER A 51 12.67 11.02 6.17
C SER A 51 12.75 11.98 4.99
N TYR A 52 11.62 12.19 4.29
CA TYR A 52 11.56 13.11 3.16
C TYR A 52 11.13 14.53 3.53
N PHE A 53 10.66 14.80 4.76
CA PHE A 53 10.24 16.15 5.12
C PHE A 53 11.35 17.18 4.92
N GLY A 54 12.60 16.86 5.28
CA GLY A 54 13.74 17.75 5.06
C GLY A 54 13.91 18.14 3.59
N LYS A 55 13.77 17.17 2.68
CA LYS A 55 13.86 17.38 1.23
C LYS A 55 12.73 18.24 0.64
N CYS A 56 11.67 18.48 1.39
CA CYS A 56 10.58 19.36 0.97
C CYS A 56 10.76 20.80 1.47
N LEU A 57 11.76 21.04 2.33
CA LEU A 57 12.08 22.35 2.89
C LEU A 57 13.32 22.98 2.25
N ASP A 58 14.05 22.20 1.45
CA ASP A 58 15.14 22.63 0.57
C ASP A 58 14.58 23.07 -0.81
#